data_AF-A0A519U557-F1
#
_entry.id   AF-A0A519U557-F1
#
_cell.length_a   1.000
_cell.length_b   1.000
_cell.length_c   1.000
_cell.angle_alpha   90.00
_cell.angle_beta   90.00
_cell.angle_gamma   90.00
#
_symmetry.space_group_name_H-M   'P 1'
#
loop_
_entity.id
_entity.type
_entity.pdbx_description
1 polymer ?
#
loop_
_entity_poly.entity_id
_entity_poly.type
_entity_poly.pdbx_seq_one_letter_code
_entity_poly.pdbx_strand_id
1 'polypeptide(L)' 'MSQTVKLVLEDGTEIQGESFGAFTSSAGEVVFSTAMTGYPENLTDPSFAGQILVLTYP' A
#
# COMPACT_ATOMS: atom_id res chain seq x y z
N MET A 1 -8.10 14.46 12.91
CA MET A 1 -6.75 14.95 12.57
C MET A 1 -6.18 13.98 11.58
N SER A 2 -5.80 14.43 10.39
CA SER A 2 -5.12 13.57 9.41
C SER A 2 -3.70 13.29 9.90
N GLN A 3 -3.28 12.03 9.88
CA GLN A 3 -1.92 11.63 10.25
C GLN A 3 -1.09 11.49 8.97
N THR A 4 -0.08 12.33 8.83
CA THR A 4 0.86 12.26 7.71
C THR A 4 1.79 11.06 7.86
N VAL A 5 1.91 10.27 6.80
CA VAL A 5 2.80 9.10 6.71
C VAL A 5 3.62 9.14 5.41
N LYS A 6 4.61 8.26 5.29
CA LYS A 6 5.48 8.15 4.11
C LYS A 6 5.62 6.69 3.67
N LEU A 7 5.62 6.47 2.35
CA LEU A 7 6.14 5.27 1.71
C LEU A 7 7.60 5.56 1.30
N VAL A 8 8.53 4.72 1.77
CA VAL A 8 9.97 4.85 1.49
C VAL A 8 10.41 3.62 0.71
N LEU A 9 11.01 3.82 -0.47
CA LEU A 9 11.52 2.76 -1.33
C LEU A 9 13.03 2.57 -1.13
N GLU A 10 13.54 1.40 -1.54
CA GLU A 10 14.96 1.06 -1.39
C GLU A 10 15.90 2.00 -2.16
N ASP A 11 15.41 2.59 -3.25
CA ASP A 11 16.15 3.54 -4.09
C ASP A 11 16.24 4.96 -3.50
N GLY A 12 15.65 5.17 -2.32
CA GLY A 12 15.58 6.46 -1.64
C GLY A 12 14.38 7.31 -2.02
N THR A 13 13.47 6.83 -2.88
CA THR A 13 12.22 7.52 -3.20
C THR A 13 11.32 7.60 -1.96
N GLU A 14 10.84 8.81 -1.64
CA GLU A 14 9.88 9.04 -0.56
C GLU A 14 8.58 9.65 -1.10
N ILE A 15 7.45 9.03 -0.76
CA ILE A 15 6.12 9.51 -1.14
C ILE A 15 5.32 9.80 0.13
N GLN A 16 4.86 11.04 0.31
CA GLN A 16 4.03 11.45 1.45
C GLN A 16 2.54 11.17 1.17
N GLY A 17 1.82 10.75 2.20
CA GLY A 17 0.37 10.50 2.14
C GLY A 17 -0.31 10.67 3.49
N GLU A 18 -1.62 10.46 3.49
CA GLU A 18 -2.46 10.49 4.69
C GLU A 18 -2.83 9.07 5.12
N SER A 19 -2.67 8.76 6.40
CA SER A 19 -3.05 7.46 6.95
C SER A 19 -4.57 7.34 7.09
N PHE A 20 -5.13 6.26 6.54
CA PHE A 20 -6.55 5.90 6.69
C PHE A 20 -6.77 4.54 7.38
N GLY A 21 -5.70 3.74 7.52
CA GLY A 21 -5.74 2.40 8.12
C GLY A 21 -5.16 2.36 9.53
N ALA A 22 -4.62 1.20 9.91
CA ALA A 22 -3.93 1.03 11.19
C ALA A 22 -2.67 1.91 11.25
N PHE A 23 -2.50 2.65 12.34
CA PHE A 23 -1.34 3.52 12.54
C PHE A 23 -0.13 2.71 13.05
N THR A 24 0.43 1.91 12.15
CA THR A 24 1.62 1.10 12.39
C THR A 24 2.51 1.14 11.14
N SER A 25 3.82 1.03 11.34
CA SER A 25 4.74 0.85 10.22
C SER A 25 4.76 -0.61 9.78
N SER A 26 4.83 -0.82 8.47
CA SER A 26 4.98 -2.14 7.84
C SER A 26 6.05 -2.04 6.76
N ALA A 27 6.78 -3.14 6.56
CA ALA A 27 7.78 -3.28 5.51
C ALA A 27 7.43 -4.50 4.65
N GLY A 28 7.72 -4.43 3.35
CA GLY A 28 7.39 -5.46 2.38
C GLY A 28 7.79 -5.07 0.97
N GLU A 29 7.64 -6.01 0.04
CA GLU A 29 7.81 -5.74 -1.39
C GLU A 29 6.67 -4.86 -1.89
N VAL A 30 7.00 -3.78 -2.59
CA VAL A 30 5.99 -2.91 -3.22
C VAL A 30 5.60 -3.48 -4.57
N VAL A 31 4.32 -3.80 -4.74
CA VAL A 31 3.75 -4.35 -5.98
C VAL A 31 2.57 -3.49 -6.43
N PHE A 32 2.22 -3.56 -7.71
CA PHE A 32 1.05 -2.85 -8.23
C PHE A 32 0.07 -3.79 -8.93
N SER A 33 -1.23 -3.49 -8.83
CA SER A 33 -2.30 -4.21 -9.52
C SER A 33 -3.07 -3.28 -10.45
N THR A 34 -3.30 -3.75 -11.68
CA THR A 34 -4.06 -3.06 -12.73
C THR A 34 -5.57 -3.30 -12.65
N ALA A 35 -6.03 -4.04 -11.63
CA ALA A 35 -7.44 -4.29 -11.40
C ALA A 35 -8.17 -2.96 -11.09
N MET A 36 -9.25 -2.69 -11.80
CA MET A 36 -10.07 -1.49 -11.58
C MET A 36 -11.16 -1.70 -10.50
N THR A 37 -11.42 -2.95 -10.14
CA THR A 37 -12.43 -3.35 -9.15
C THR A 37 -11.93 -4.55 -8.35
N GLY A 38 -12.67 -4.96 -7.31
CA GLY A 38 -12.33 -6.15 -6.52
C GLY A 38 -11.20 -5.93 -5.50
N TYR A 39 -11.08 -4.71 -4.95
CA TYR A 39 -10.10 -4.45 -3.90
C TYR A 39 -10.33 -5.28 -2.62
N PRO A 40 -11.57 -5.65 -2.19
CA PRO A 40 -11.74 -6.52 -1.03
C PRO A 40 -11.12 -7.91 -1.25
N GLU A 41 -11.27 -8.46 -2.45
CA GLU A 41 -10.72 -9.75 -2.85
C GLU A 41 -9.19 -9.66 -2.92
N ASN A 42 -8.64 -8.60 -3.54
CA ASN A 42 -7.18 -8.40 -3.58
C ASN A 42 -6.58 -8.27 -2.17
N LEU A 43 -7.21 -7.55 -1.25
CA LEU A 43 -6.70 -7.38 0.12
C LEU A 43 -6.74 -8.67 0.96
N THR A 44 -7.50 -9.68 0.52
CA THR A 44 -7.64 -10.96 1.23
C THR A 44 -6.96 -12.12 0.50
N ASP A 45 -6.39 -11.89 -0.67
CA ASP A 45 -5.66 -12.90 -1.44
C ASP A 45 -4.32 -13.24 -0.76
N PRO A 46 -4.09 -14.53 -0.40
CA PRO A 46 -2.84 -14.97 0.22
C PRO A 46 -1.57 -14.65 -0.59
N SER A 47 -1.70 -14.44 -1.91
CA SER A 47 -0.59 -14.14 -2.81
C SER A 47 0.09 -12.80 -2.47
N PHE A 48 -0.62 -11.86 -1.82
CA PHE A 48 -0.07 -10.57 -1.39
C PHE A 48 0.50 -10.57 0.04
N ALA A 49 0.63 -11.74 0.67
CA ALA A 49 1.16 -11.83 2.03
C ALA A 49 2.58 -11.23 2.13
N GLY A 50 2.75 -10.23 3.00
CA GLY A 50 4.04 -9.55 3.19
C GLY A 50 4.36 -8.49 2.13
N GLN A 51 3.41 -8.16 1.26
CA GLN A 51 3.58 -7.15 0.22
C GLN A 51 2.81 -5.86 0.56
N ILE A 52 3.26 -4.75 -0.03
CA ILE A 52 2.59 -3.46 -0.03
C ILE A 52 1.92 -3.29 -1.39
N LEU A 53 0.60 -3.47 -1.44
CA LEU A 53 -0.18 -3.42 -2.68
C LEU A 53 -0.56 -1.99 -3.06
N VAL A 54 -0.19 -1.58 -4.27
CA VAL A 54 -0.58 -0.31 -4.90
C VAL A 54 -1.64 -0.56 -5.97
N LEU A 55 -2.83 0.01 -5.82
CA LEU A 55 -3.89 -0.07 -6.82
C LEU A 55 -3.72 1.08 -7.83
N THR A 56 -3.79 0.78 -9.12
CA THR A 56 -3.67 1.82 -10.16
C THR A 56 -4.97 2.59 -10.42
N TYR A 57 -6.10 2.07 -9.94
CA TYR A 57 -7.41 2.74 -10.09
C TYR A 57 -7.63 3.76 -8.97
N PRO A 58 -7.98 5.02 -9.29
CA PRO A 58 -8.07 6.13 -8.34
C PRO A 58 -9.34 6.10 -7.47
#